data_AF-A0A8K0DPP3-F1
#
_entry.id   AF-A0A8K0DPP3-F1
#
_cell.length_a   1.000
_cell.length_b   1.000
_cell.length_c   1.000
_cell.angle_alpha   90.00
_cell.angle_beta   90.00
_cell.angle_gamma   90.00
#
_symmetry.space_group_name_H-M   'P 1'
#
loop_
_entity.id
_entity.type
_entity.pdbx_description
1 polymer ?
#
loop_
_entity_poly.entity_id
_entity_poly.type
_entity_poly.pdbx_seq_one_letter_code
_entity_poly.pdbx_strand_id
1 'polypeptide(L)' 'VYKRTKEPDIYIAITNVESLLNYTMNGKNLILGANMTLTNAINLFKKLSKEYENFSYLSKLADHIDLIANVPVRN' A
#
# COMPACT_ATOMS: atom_id res chain seq x y z
N VAL A 1 21.34 -2.13 -2.03
CA VAL A 1 21.00 -1.15 -0.96
C VAL A 1 22.16 -0.17 -0.84
N TYR A 2 21.90 1.14 -0.95
CA TYR A 2 22.94 2.15 -0.79
C TYR A 2 23.32 2.29 0.68
N LYS A 3 24.63 2.24 0.99
CA LYS A 3 25.12 2.41 2.35
C LYS A 3 24.99 3.88 2.75
N ARG A 4 24.28 4.14 3.86
CA ARG A 4 24.25 5.49 4.44
C ARG A 4 25.61 5.81 5.03
N THR A 5 26.12 7.00 4.75
CA THR A 5 27.41 7.51 5.26
C THR A 5 27.27 8.23 6.59
N LYS A 6 26.06 8.72 6.94
CA LYS A 6 25.71 9.31 8.23
C LYS A 6 24.27 8.91 8.60
N GLU A 7 24.02 8.70 9.89
CA GLU A 7 22.67 8.52 10.42
C GLU A 7 21.89 9.84 10.51
N PRO A 8 20.56 9.82 10.37
CA PRO A 8 19.70 10.98 10.64
C PRO A 8 19.81 11.42 12.10
N ASP A 9 19.86 12.73 12.32
CA ASP A 9 19.86 13.31 13.67
C ASP A 9 18.44 13.27 14.31
N ILE A 10 17.38 13.16 13.49
CA ILE A 10 15.97 13.17 13.92
C ILE A 10 15.18 12.13 13.12
N TYR A 11 14.26 11.44 13.80
CA TYR A 11 13.28 10.54 13.21
C TYR A 11 11.86 11.07 13.49
N ILE A 12 11.01 11.08 12.46
CA ILE A 12 9.61 11.49 12.57
C ILE A 12 8.74 10.28 12.21
N ALA A 13 7.97 9.80 13.17
CA ALA A 13 7.00 8.74 12.96
C ALA A 13 5.62 9.35 12.66
N ILE A 14 5.09 9.06 11.47
CA ILE A 14 3.78 9.56 11.01
C ILE A 14 2.73 8.46 10.89
N THR A 15 2.95 7.29 11.51
CA THR A 15 2.13 6.08 11.35
C THR A 15 0.65 6.29 11.66
N ASN A 16 0.34 7.23 12.56
CA ASN A 16 -1.03 7.45 13.07
C ASN A 16 -1.76 8.62 12.38
N VAL A 17 -1.20 9.17 11.29
CA VAL A 17 -1.89 10.21 10.52
C VAL A 17 -2.99 9.56 9.69
N GLU A 18 -4.25 9.82 10.07
CA GLU A 18 -5.43 9.17 9.52
C GLU A 18 -5.58 9.33 8.00
N SER A 19 -5.23 10.51 7.46
CA SER A 19 -5.28 10.75 6.01
C SER A 19 -4.31 9.85 5.21
N LEU A 20 -3.28 9.30 5.86
CA LEU A 20 -2.33 8.37 5.24
C LEU A 20 -2.75 6.90 5.39
N LEU A 21 -3.83 6.60 6.10
CA LEU A 21 -4.35 5.24 6.27
C LEU A 21 -5.52 4.94 5.32
N ASN A 22 -6.18 5.98 4.81
CA ASN A 22 -7.36 5.87 3.97
C ASN A 22 -7.03 5.78 2.48
N TYR A 23 -8.04 5.47 1.66
CA TYR A 23 -7.96 5.53 0.20
C TYR A 23 -9.09 6.40 -0.36
N THR A 24 -8.93 6.88 -1.59
CA THR A 24 -9.96 7.65 -2.28
C THR A 24 -10.00 7.24 -3.74
N MET A 25 -11.21 7.15 -4.30
CA MET A 25 -11.42 6.85 -5.71
C MET A 25 -11.87 8.12 -6.44
N ASN A 26 -11.08 8.54 -7.42
CA ASN A 26 -11.36 9.72 -8.23
C ASN A 26 -11.57 9.29 -9.69
N GLY A 27 -12.81 8.93 -10.03
CA GLY A 27 -13.18 8.48 -11.38
C GLY A 27 -12.42 7.23 -11.80
N LYS A 28 -11.30 7.42 -12.52
CA LYS A 28 -10.44 6.33 -13.04
C LYS A 28 -9.23 6.01 -12.16
N ASN A 29 -8.98 6.81 -11.11
CA ASN A 29 -7.78 6.69 -10.29
C ASN A 29 -8.13 6.17 -8.89
N LEU A 30 -7.29 5.28 -8.38
CA LEU A 30 -7.27 4.86 -6.98
C LEU A 30 -6.08 5.54 -6.29
N ILE A 31 -6.35 6.37 -5.29
CA ILE A 31 -5.34 7.04 -4.46
C ILE A 31 -5.27 6.30 -3.13
N LEU A 32 -4.07 5.86 -2.74
CA LEU A 32 -3.82 5.15 -1.49
C LEU A 32 -3.04 6.03 -0.53
N GLY A 33 -3.41 5.99 0.75
CA GLY A 33 -2.62 6.57 1.81
C GLY A 33 -1.29 5.83 1.97
N ALA A 34 -0.21 6.59 2.19
CA ALA A 34 1.15 6.06 2.22
C ALA A 34 1.45 5.11 3.39
N ASN A 35 0.64 5.14 4.46
CA ASN A 35 0.78 4.27 5.63
C ASN A 35 -0.14 3.05 5.57
N MET A 36 -0.84 2.81 4.45
CA MET A 36 -1.65 1.61 4.30
C MET A 36 -0.75 0.36 4.33
N THR A 37 -1.08 -0.61 5.19
CA THR A 37 -0.36 -1.89 5.26
C THR A 37 -0.52 -2.68 3.96
N LEU A 38 0.46 -3.50 3.62
CA LEU A 38 0.39 -4.33 2.41
C LEU A 38 -0.79 -5.30 2.47
N THR A 39 -1.13 -5.81 3.65
CA THR A 39 -2.31 -6.65 3.87
C THR A 39 -3.60 -5.91 3.52
N ASN A 40 -3.77 -4.68 3.97
CA ASN A 40 -4.95 -3.88 3.66
C ASN A 40 -5.01 -3.52 2.17
N ALA A 41 -3.86 -3.21 1.57
CA ALA A 41 -3.77 -2.94 0.13
C ALA A 41 -4.17 -4.17 -0.71
N ILE A 42 -3.67 -5.37 -0.38
CA ILE A 42 -4.05 -6.63 -1.05
C ILE A 42 -5.57 -6.84 -0.99
N ASN A 43 -6.16 -6.67 0.20
CA ASN A 43 -7.60 -6.86 0.39
C ASN A 43 -8.42 -5.84 -0.42
N LEU A 44 -8.00 -4.58 -0.40
CA LEU A 44 -8.63 -3.52 -1.19
C LEU A 44 -8.53 -3.80 -2.69
N PHE A 45 -7.36 -4.22 -3.18
CA PHE A 45 -7.14 -4.54 -4.59
C PHE A 45 -7.97 -5.72 -5.08
N LYS A 46 -8.06 -6.78 -4.27
CA LYS A 46 -8.93 -7.93 -4.55
C LYS A 46 -10.41 -7.56 -4.56
N LYS A 47 -10.81 -6.61 -3.72
CA LYS A 47 -12.19 -6.07 -3.71
C LYS A 47 -12.48 -5.25 -4.97
N LEU A 48 -11.67 -4.22 -5.22
CA LEU A 48 -11.90 -3.28 -6.31
C LEU A 48 -11.77 -3.92 -7.70
N SER A 49 -10.87 -4.91 -7.86
CA SER A 49 -10.76 -5.65 -9.12
C SER A 49 -11.99 -6.47 -9.49
N LYS A 50 -12.82 -6.83 -8.50
CA LYS A 50 -14.09 -7.54 -8.72
C LYS A 50 -15.25 -6.58 -8.93
N GLU A 51 -15.24 -5.44 -8.24
CA GLU A 51 -16.32 -4.45 -8.28
C GLU A 51 -16.27 -3.57 -9.53
N TYR A 52 -15.07 -3.29 -10.06
CA TYR A 52 -14.85 -2.33 -11.12
C TYR A 52 -13.97 -2.91 -12.23
N GLU A 53 -14.50 -3.01 -13.45
CA GLU A 53 -13.80 -3.59 -14.59
C GLU A 53 -12.50 -2.83 -14.93
N ASN A 54 -12.51 -1.50 -14.80
CA ASN A 54 -11.36 -0.64 -15.01
C ASN A 54 -10.24 -0.85 -13.96
N PHE A 55 -10.53 -1.53 -12.85
CA PHE A 55 -9.57 -1.88 -11.81
C PHE A 55 -9.25 -3.39 -11.76
N SER A 56 -9.66 -4.16 -12.76
CA SER A 56 -9.35 -5.61 -12.88
C SER A 56 -7.86 -5.93 -12.73
N TYR A 57 -6.99 -5.03 -13.21
CA TYR A 57 -5.52 -5.15 -13.08
C TYR A 57 -5.01 -5.19 -11.63
N LEU A 58 -5.77 -4.65 -10.66
CA LEU A 58 -5.40 -4.67 -9.25
C LEU A 58 -5.29 -6.10 -8.70
N SER A 59 -6.00 -7.07 -9.28
CA SER A 59 -5.86 -8.48 -8.93
C SER A 59 -4.43 -8.98 -9.12
N LYS A 60 -3.79 -8.64 -10.25
CA LYS A 60 -2.40 -9.01 -10.53
C LYS A 60 -1.41 -8.30 -9.61
N LEU A 61 -1.66 -7.03 -9.28
CA LEU A 61 -0.85 -6.33 -8.28
C LEU A 61 -0.95 -7.01 -6.91
N ALA A 62 -2.15 -7.43 -6.50
CA ALA A 62 -2.31 -8.17 -5.25
C ALA A 62 -1.53 -9.49 -5.25
N ASP A 63 -1.56 -10.25 -6.35
CA ASP A 63 -0.79 -11.49 -6.51
C ASP A 63 0.72 -11.24 -6.38
N HIS A 64 1.23 -10.16 -6.99
CA HIS A 64 2.64 -9.81 -6.87
C HIS A 64 3.03 -9.42 -5.44
N ILE A 65 2.22 -8.61 -4.76
CA ILE A 65 2.48 -8.21 -3.36
C ILE A 65 2.43 -9.45 -2.44
N ASP A 66 1.57 -10.42 -2.76
CA ASP A 66 1.46 -11.69 -2.05
C ASP A 66 2.68 -12.63 -2.22
N LEU A 67 3.56 -12.36 -3.18
CA LEU A 67 4.77 -13.17 -3.40
C LEU A 67 6.04 -12.55 -2.80
N ILE A 68 6.06 -11.23 -2.55
CA ILE A 68 7.30 -10.50 -2.20
C ILE A 68 7.59 -10.39 -0.70
N ALA A 69 6.64 -10.68 0.18
CA ALA A 69 6.77 -10.38 1.61
C ALA A 69 6.17 -11.48 2.48
N ASN A 70 6.86 -11.88 3.55
CA ASN A 70 6.27 -12.73 4.60
C ASN A 70 5.37 -11.89 5.52
N VAL A 71 4.50 -12.53 6.30
CA VAL A 71 3.54 -11.88 7.23
C VAL A 71 4.15 -10.74 8.07
N PRO A 72 5.36 -10.84 8.66
CA PRO A 72 5.96 -9.76 9.46
C PRO A 72 6.36 -8.50 8.68
N VAL A 73 6.45 -8.59 7.36
CA VAL A 73 6.80 -7.47 6.47
C VAL A 73 5.54 -6.79 5.94
N ARG A 74 4.38 -7.45 6.03
CA ARG A 74 3.11 -6.94 5.48
C ARG A 74 2.24 -6.19 6.51
N ASN A 75 2.49 -6.41 7.79
CA ASN A 75 1.68 -5.94 8.92
C ASN A 75 2.49 -5.03 9.83
#